data_AF-A0A485KNC0-F1
#
_entry.id   AF-A0A485KNC0-F1
#
_cell.length_a   1.000
_cell.length_b   1.000
_cell.length_c   1.000
_cell.angle_alpha   90.00
_cell.angle_beta   90.00
_cell.angle_gamma   90.00
#
_symmetry.space_group_name_H-M   'P 1'
#
loop_
_entity.id
_entity.type
_entity.pdbx_description
1 polymer ?
#
loop_
_entity_poly.entity_id
_entity_poly.type
_entity_poly.pdbx_seq_one_letter_code
_entity_poly.pdbx_strand_id
1 'polypeptide(L)'
;MTGSKPLDQLDAACKGFRDTLPRLIRQVDDNASMSKDVVKALCLLKNIKQSTRETFLDAEVYRRRVAEQKDLVESHHLKLQNLLYEKDHLMREIKRCRGFPTKEMDKIEFRGDPLPVTVDADRHAQHLKRLDDELESRQAMLQHQKDLKAEIAQVDEAVQEKRALLDGVPAEVAAIEQATLPLQSLLSVPLSATFERQEEAKQLPAPLYILYCELEAYMEIHGGMSLSIGQAKGLLSKSKSRKAVQPEEPPAAKRQKTTTATTLSRSPSPANAATPPSIAADSTESTYTPAPHTLVVELHLVDTKTKVIFTYLPHLKVVVVETPRYPHMLRNLFGEDSGIRHPNVATLYAFEVDDGLEMDVDFPADARARPYLWAQWICGFHYGKRSELATRPEPSIRQVMARLHQRYTAHHILQQQLDALKEKRIAVHASASKTWAAAAVTTKLDSWIKVSRDDKLFAEAHDGYVYYRAMLYHDAGRVAVWVEISPAYPKEAPRIVCQNEKESAALPTAAQLKDMDVEVNAFAMDLVTDDTAGWLLPHQLRKLQMCLDTVNTLGTAKASEYAFGKKR
;
A
#
# COMPACT_ATOMS: atom_id res chain seq x y z
N MET A 1 -116.76 33.81 -21.04
CA MET A 1 -117.71 33.94 -19.92
C MET A 1 -119.11 34.29 -20.45
N THR A 2 -119.75 33.35 -21.15
CA THR A 2 -121.10 33.53 -21.75
C THR A 2 -121.99 32.30 -21.54
N GLY A 3 -121.61 31.40 -20.63
CA GLY A 3 -122.28 30.11 -20.44
C GLY A 3 -123.62 30.17 -19.67
N SER A 4 -124.02 31.32 -19.14
CA SER A 4 -125.29 31.40 -18.40
C SER A 4 -126.50 31.53 -19.32
N LYS A 5 -126.37 32.07 -20.53
CA LYS A 5 -127.52 32.33 -21.42
C LYS A 5 -128.36 31.09 -21.73
N PRO A 6 -127.80 29.94 -22.15
CA PRO A 6 -128.62 28.75 -22.40
C PRO A 6 -129.08 28.10 -21.10
N LEU A 7 -128.22 28.02 -20.07
CA LEU A 7 -128.54 27.37 -18.79
C LEU A 7 -129.66 28.11 -18.03
N ASP A 8 -129.66 29.44 -18.08
CA ASP A 8 -130.71 30.31 -17.51
C ASP A 8 -132.03 30.17 -18.31
N GLN A 9 -131.96 30.01 -19.64
CA GLN A 9 -133.12 29.73 -20.49
C GLN A 9 -133.70 28.33 -20.26
N LEU A 10 -132.86 27.33 -19.96
CA LEU A 10 -133.29 26.00 -19.57
C LEU A 10 -134.05 26.04 -18.24
N ASP A 11 -133.49 26.72 -17.25
CA ASP A 11 -134.11 26.85 -15.93
C ASP A 11 -135.44 27.60 -16.01
N ALA A 12 -135.53 28.66 -16.83
CA ALA A 12 -136.77 29.38 -17.10
C ALA A 12 -137.85 28.51 -17.81
N ALA A 13 -137.46 27.70 -18.79
CA ALA A 13 -138.38 26.80 -19.49
C ALA A 13 -138.86 25.63 -18.61
N CYS A 14 -137.98 25.08 -17.76
CA CYS A 14 -138.31 24.08 -16.74
C CYS A 14 -139.32 24.61 -15.72
N LYS A 15 -139.13 25.85 -15.23
CA LYS A 15 -140.07 26.53 -14.32
C LYS A 15 -141.43 26.72 -14.98
N GLY A 16 -141.45 27.26 -16.20
CA GLY A 16 -142.70 27.47 -16.95
C GLY A 16 -143.47 26.16 -17.23
N PHE A 17 -142.77 25.06 -17.54
CA PHE A 17 -143.41 23.76 -17.78
C PHE A 17 -144.05 23.21 -16.50
N ARG A 18 -143.34 23.34 -15.36
CA ARG A 18 -143.80 22.93 -14.04
C ARG A 18 -145.07 23.67 -13.60
N ASP A 19 -145.25 24.93 -14.00
CA ASP A 19 -146.45 25.72 -13.69
C ASP A 19 -147.67 25.38 -14.58
N THR A 20 -147.43 24.89 -15.80
CA THR A 20 -148.48 24.51 -16.76
C THR A 20 -148.99 23.07 -16.60
N LEU A 21 -148.15 22.15 -16.13
CA LEU A 21 -148.46 20.72 -15.99
C LEU A 21 -149.67 20.42 -15.06
N PRO A 22 -149.83 21.08 -13.89
CA PRO A 22 -150.96 20.82 -13.00
C PRO A 22 -152.31 21.26 -13.57
N ARG A 23 -152.31 22.27 -14.46
CA ARG A 23 -153.53 22.77 -15.13
C ARG A 23 -154.03 21.79 -16.18
N LEU A 24 -153.10 21.18 -16.91
CA LEU A 24 -153.33 20.12 -17.89
C LEU A 24 -153.91 18.84 -17.29
N ILE A 25 -153.43 18.43 -16.12
CA ILE A 25 -153.89 17.19 -15.45
C ILE A 25 -155.33 17.31 -14.93
N ARG A 26 -155.81 18.53 -14.62
CA ARG A 26 -157.16 18.75 -14.07
C ARG A 26 -158.27 18.90 -15.13
N GLN A 27 -157.95 19.10 -16.41
CA GLN A 27 -158.94 19.35 -17.48
C GLN A 27 -159.19 18.14 -18.42
N VAL A 28 -158.81 16.93 -17.99
CA VAL A 28 -158.80 15.72 -18.84
C VAL A 28 -160.17 15.32 -19.42
N ASP A 29 -161.29 15.82 -18.86
CA ASP A 29 -162.65 15.44 -19.29
C ASP A 29 -163.34 16.43 -20.26
N ASP A 30 -162.81 17.65 -20.46
CA ASP A 30 -163.43 18.68 -21.33
C ASP A 30 -162.55 19.02 -22.56
N ASN A 31 -162.96 18.53 -23.72
CA ASN A 31 -162.17 18.52 -24.96
C ASN A 31 -161.82 19.91 -25.56
N ALA A 32 -162.49 21.00 -25.16
CA ALA A 32 -162.35 22.30 -25.83
C ALA A 32 -161.21 23.20 -25.30
N SER A 33 -160.85 23.10 -24.01
CA SER A 33 -159.78 23.92 -23.37
C SER A 33 -158.39 23.26 -23.45
N MET A 34 -158.36 21.94 -23.61
CA MET A 34 -157.14 21.13 -23.63
C MET A 34 -156.12 21.56 -24.69
N SER A 35 -156.56 22.09 -25.84
CA SER A 35 -155.65 22.38 -26.96
C SER A 35 -154.58 23.44 -26.65
N LYS A 36 -154.93 24.54 -25.96
CA LYS A 36 -153.99 25.69 -25.79
C LYS A 36 -152.89 25.43 -24.77
N ASP A 37 -153.24 24.81 -23.64
CA ASP A 37 -152.27 24.52 -22.58
C ASP A 37 -151.37 23.32 -22.96
N VAL A 38 -151.90 22.32 -23.68
CA VAL A 38 -151.08 21.25 -24.29
C VAL A 38 -150.03 21.87 -25.23
N VAL A 39 -150.43 22.81 -26.10
CA VAL A 39 -149.50 23.47 -27.03
C VAL A 39 -148.43 24.27 -26.27
N LYS A 40 -148.79 24.99 -25.20
CA LYS A 40 -147.83 25.76 -24.40
C LYS A 40 -146.82 24.86 -23.66
N ALA A 41 -147.29 23.74 -23.09
CA ALA A 41 -146.43 22.76 -22.44
C ALA A 41 -145.49 22.06 -23.44
N LEU A 42 -145.98 21.70 -24.63
CA LEU A 42 -145.15 21.14 -25.70
C LEU A 42 -144.08 22.13 -26.19
N CYS A 43 -144.40 23.42 -26.31
CA CYS A 43 -143.43 24.47 -26.63
C CYS A 43 -142.35 24.62 -25.55
N LEU A 44 -142.72 24.58 -24.27
CA LEU A 44 -141.75 24.65 -23.17
C LEU A 44 -140.87 23.39 -23.10
N LEU A 45 -141.43 22.20 -23.32
CA LEU A 45 -140.64 20.96 -23.41
C LEU A 45 -139.67 20.97 -24.60
N LYS A 46 -140.09 21.54 -25.73
CA LYS A 46 -139.20 21.78 -26.89
C LYS A 46 -138.05 22.71 -26.49
N ASN A 47 -138.33 23.81 -25.78
CA ASN A 47 -137.31 24.76 -25.33
C ASN A 47 -136.33 24.13 -24.32
N ILE A 48 -136.81 23.29 -23.39
CA ILE A 48 -135.97 22.53 -22.47
C ILE A 48 -135.03 21.61 -23.24
N LYS A 49 -135.57 20.79 -24.17
CA LYS A 49 -134.76 19.91 -25.01
C LYS A 49 -133.74 20.69 -25.84
N GLN A 50 -134.16 21.82 -26.42
CA GLN A 50 -133.28 22.69 -27.18
C GLN A 50 -132.15 23.26 -26.33
N SER A 51 -132.44 23.82 -25.16
CA SER A 51 -131.42 24.41 -24.31
C SER A 51 -130.49 23.37 -23.64
N THR A 52 -131.02 22.20 -23.24
CA THR A 52 -130.14 21.08 -22.81
C THR A 52 -129.16 20.69 -23.92
N ARG A 53 -129.62 20.67 -25.18
CA ARG A 53 -128.76 20.38 -26.31
C ARG A 53 -127.71 21.47 -26.52
N GLU A 54 -128.10 22.75 -26.43
CA GLU A 54 -127.18 23.88 -26.54
C GLU A 54 -126.10 23.88 -25.45
N THR A 55 -126.46 23.61 -24.19
CA THR A 55 -125.48 23.50 -23.09
C THR A 55 -124.52 22.32 -23.25
N PHE A 56 -124.99 21.16 -23.71
CA PHE A 56 -124.10 20.03 -24.02
C PHE A 56 -123.16 20.34 -25.18
N LEU A 57 -123.64 21.02 -26.23
CA LEU A 57 -122.82 21.47 -27.35
C LEU A 57 -121.76 22.47 -26.89
N ASP A 58 -122.10 23.44 -26.05
CA ASP A 58 -121.14 24.39 -25.49
C ASP A 58 -120.07 23.68 -24.64
N ALA A 59 -120.47 22.74 -23.78
CA ALA A 59 -119.54 21.95 -22.98
C ALA A 59 -118.63 21.07 -23.85
N GLU A 60 -119.11 20.60 -24.99
CA GLU A 60 -118.31 19.88 -25.98
C GLU A 60 -117.32 20.82 -26.70
N VAL A 61 -117.74 22.03 -27.06
CA VAL A 61 -116.85 23.07 -27.62
C VAL A 61 -115.74 23.45 -26.65
N TYR A 62 -116.06 23.64 -25.37
CA TYR A 62 -115.04 23.92 -24.34
C TYR A 62 -114.08 22.74 -24.16
N ARG A 63 -114.59 21.50 -24.14
CA ARG A 63 -113.73 20.31 -24.08
C ARG A 63 -112.80 20.21 -25.28
N ARG A 64 -113.29 20.48 -26.49
CA ARG A 64 -112.45 20.51 -27.71
C ARG A 64 -111.36 21.57 -27.61
N ARG A 65 -111.70 22.80 -27.19
CA ARG A 65 -110.73 23.88 -27.02
C ARG A 65 -109.65 23.55 -25.99
N VAL A 66 -110.01 22.92 -24.87
CA VAL A 66 -109.03 22.48 -23.86
C VAL A 66 -108.15 21.36 -24.40
N ALA A 67 -108.70 20.42 -25.16
CA ALA A 67 -107.92 19.38 -25.83
C ALA A 67 -106.92 19.98 -26.83
N GLU A 68 -107.36 20.91 -27.69
CA GLU A 68 -106.47 21.60 -28.65
C GLU A 68 -105.32 22.35 -27.96
N GLN A 69 -105.58 23.05 -26.86
CA GLN A 69 -104.54 23.74 -26.10
C GLN A 69 -103.59 22.77 -25.40
N LYS A 70 -104.12 21.64 -24.90
CA LYS A 70 -103.31 20.58 -24.31
C LYS A 70 -102.39 19.96 -25.36
N ASP A 71 -102.90 19.64 -26.55
CA ASP A 71 -102.12 19.10 -27.66
C ASP A 71 -100.99 20.07 -28.08
N LEU A 72 -101.28 21.38 -28.10
CA LEU A 72 -100.27 22.40 -28.37
C LEU A 72 -99.18 22.40 -27.29
N VAL A 73 -99.55 22.38 -26.01
CA VAL A 73 -98.58 22.33 -24.89
C VAL A 73 -97.75 21.05 -24.94
N GLU A 74 -98.36 19.90 -25.22
CA GLU A 74 -97.64 18.63 -25.39
C GLU A 74 -96.66 18.69 -26.56
N SER A 75 -97.03 19.32 -27.67
CA SER A 75 -96.13 19.51 -28.82
C SER A 75 -94.91 20.38 -28.47
N HIS A 76 -95.10 21.45 -27.68
CA HIS A 76 -94.00 22.30 -27.21
C HIS A 76 -93.15 21.61 -26.16
N HIS A 77 -93.76 20.82 -25.27
CA HIS A 77 -93.04 20.02 -24.29
C HIS A 77 -92.14 18.99 -24.95
N LEU A 78 -92.63 18.31 -26.00
CA LEU A 78 -91.82 17.37 -26.79
C LEU A 78 -90.64 18.06 -27.47
N LYS A 79 -90.85 19.24 -28.05
CA LYS A 79 -89.76 20.05 -28.64
C LYS A 79 -88.71 20.44 -27.59
N LEU A 80 -89.15 20.85 -26.40
CA LEU A 80 -88.24 21.18 -25.31
C LEU A 80 -87.43 19.96 -24.85
N GLN A 81 -88.07 18.79 -24.71
CA GLN A 81 -87.37 17.55 -24.37
C GLN A 81 -86.30 17.20 -25.41
N ASN A 82 -86.63 17.27 -26.70
CA ASN A 82 -85.67 17.02 -27.78
C ASN A 82 -84.44 17.94 -27.67
N LEU A 83 -84.64 19.24 -27.43
CA LEU A 83 -83.54 20.20 -27.25
C LEU A 83 -82.71 19.94 -25.99
N LEU A 84 -83.33 19.51 -24.90
CA LEU A 84 -82.61 19.13 -23.67
C LEU A 84 -81.75 17.89 -23.90
N TYR A 85 -82.26 16.89 -24.62
CA TYR A 85 -81.47 15.73 -25.02
C TYR A 85 -80.29 16.11 -25.90
N GLU A 86 -80.50 17.00 -26.87
CA GLU A 86 -79.43 17.48 -27.75
C GLU A 86 -78.36 18.24 -26.95
N LYS A 87 -78.77 19.15 -26.07
CA LYS A 87 -77.86 19.86 -25.16
C LYS A 87 -77.05 18.87 -24.31
N ASP A 88 -77.70 17.88 -23.70
CA ASP A 88 -77.02 16.90 -22.84
C ASP A 88 -76.11 15.96 -23.63
N HIS A 89 -76.48 15.64 -24.87
CA HIS A 89 -75.62 14.92 -25.80
C HIS A 89 -74.37 15.74 -26.14
N LEU A 90 -74.54 16.99 -26.59
CA LEU A 90 -73.43 17.89 -26.93
C LEU A 90 -72.53 18.17 -25.74
N MET A 91 -73.09 18.36 -24.55
CA MET A 91 -72.30 18.56 -23.33
C MET A 91 -71.48 17.32 -22.95
N ARG A 92 -72.03 16.10 -23.14
CA ARG A 92 -71.27 14.86 -22.96
C ARG A 92 -70.16 14.73 -23.99
N GLU A 93 -70.44 15.08 -25.25
CA GLU A 93 -69.44 15.02 -26.32
C GLU A 93 -68.32 16.05 -26.08
N ILE A 94 -68.63 17.28 -25.69
CA ILE A 94 -67.64 18.30 -25.32
C ILE A 94 -66.78 17.82 -24.15
N LYS A 95 -67.38 17.22 -23.11
CA LYS A 95 -66.62 16.64 -21.98
C LYS A 95 -65.70 15.51 -22.46
N ARG A 96 -66.17 14.66 -23.37
CA ARG A 96 -65.37 13.58 -23.96
C ARG A 96 -64.18 14.14 -24.75
N CYS A 97 -64.41 15.14 -25.60
CA CYS A 97 -63.36 15.78 -26.40
C CYS A 97 -62.35 16.55 -25.54
N ARG A 98 -62.78 17.22 -24.47
CA ARG A 98 -61.88 17.91 -23.52
C ARG A 98 -61.03 16.94 -22.69
N GLY A 99 -61.54 15.75 -22.43
CA GLY A 99 -60.84 14.70 -21.69
C GLY A 99 -59.94 13.81 -22.55
N PHE A 100 -59.66 14.18 -23.81
CA PHE A 100 -58.82 13.40 -24.70
C PHE A 100 -57.37 13.35 -24.15
N PRO A 101 -56.87 12.19 -23.70
CA PRO A 101 -55.57 12.10 -23.05
C PRO A 101 -54.44 12.00 -24.08
N THR A 102 -53.54 12.97 -24.13
CA THR A 102 -52.33 12.94 -24.95
C THR A 102 -51.15 12.33 -24.18
N LYS A 103 -51.23 11.03 -23.88
CA LYS A 103 -50.24 10.30 -23.06
C LYS A 103 -48.80 10.35 -23.59
N GLU A 104 -48.60 10.61 -24.87
CA GLU A 104 -47.27 10.70 -25.48
C GLU A 104 -46.61 12.06 -25.29
N MET A 105 -47.38 13.13 -25.07
CA MET A 105 -46.83 14.48 -24.79
C MET A 105 -46.24 14.55 -23.38
N ASP A 106 -46.83 13.86 -22.42
CA ASP A 106 -46.39 13.85 -21.02
C ASP A 106 -45.03 13.16 -20.81
N LYS A 107 -44.57 12.37 -21.79
CA LYS A 107 -43.27 11.66 -21.74
C LYS A 107 -42.10 12.51 -22.26
N ILE A 108 -42.37 13.69 -22.80
CA ILE A 108 -41.35 14.56 -23.39
C ILE A 108 -40.94 15.59 -22.35
N GLU A 109 -39.73 15.43 -21.81
CA GLU A 109 -39.10 16.44 -20.97
C GLU A 109 -38.51 17.54 -21.86
N PHE A 110 -39.23 18.65 -22.00
CA PHE A 110 -38.72 19.81 -22.73
C PHE A 110 -37.62 20.50 -21.93
N ARG A 111 -36.57 20.99 -22.63
CA ARG A 111 -35.60 21.92 -22.03
C ARG A 111 -36.25 23.28 -21.79
N GLY A 112 -36.78 23.49 -20.59
CA GLY A 112 -37.33 24.77 -20.10
C GLY A 112 -38.72 24.65 -19.48
N ASP A 113 -39.22 25.76 -18.94
CA ASP A 113 -40.52 25.79 -18.25
C ASP A 113 -41.69 25.40 -19.18
N PRO A 114 -42.72 24.71 -18.65
CA PRO A 114 -43.90 24.34 -19.43
C PRO A 114 -44.58 25.58 -20.02
N LEU A 115 -44.80 25.58 -21.35
CA LEU A 115 -45.63 26.61 -21.97
C LEU A 115 -47.07 26.49 -21.46
N PRO A 116 -47.70 27.58 -21.00
CA PRO A 116 -49.10 27.55 -20.59
C PRO A 116 -50.00 27.15 -21.76
N VAL A 117 -50.83 26.12 -21.58
CA VAL A 117 -51.80 25.67 -22.59
C VAL A 117 -52.89 26.73 -22.73
N THR A 118 -52.73 27.61 -23.71
CA THR A 118 -53.62 28.74 -24.02
C THR A 118 -53.90 28.75 -25.52
N VAL A 119 -55.10 29.18 -25.92
CA VAL A 119 -55.63 29.01 -27.29
C VAL A 119 -55.12 30.12 -28.24
N ASP A 120 -53.82 30.40 -28.23
CA ASP A 120 -53.17 31.36 -29.13
C ASP A 120 -52.45 30.62 -30.26
N ALA A 121 -52.69 31.00 -31.53
CA ALA A 121 -52.09 30.36 -32.70
C ALA A 121 -50.55 30.40 -32.70
N ASP A 122 -49.97 31.50 -32.23
CA ASP A 122 -48.51 31.68 -32.14
C ASP A 122 -47.88 30.74 -31.11
N ARG A 123 -48.60 30.43 -30.01
CA ARG A 123 -48.10 29.49 -28.98
C ARG A 123 -48.10 28.05 -29.47
N HIS A 124 -49.10 27.66 -30.26
CA HIS A 124 -49.11 26.34 -30.92
C HIS A 124 -47.93 26.20 -31.89
N ALA A 125 -47.64 27.22 -32.70
CA ALA A 125 -46.48 27.21 -33.60
C ALA A 125 -45.15 27.13 -32.83
N GLN A 126 -45.03 27.81 -31.68
CA GLN A 126 -43.87 27.69 -30.78
C GLN A 126 -43.74 26.27 -30.20
N HIS A 127 -44.85 25.63 -29.84
CA HIS A 127 -44.83 24.26 -29.32
C HIS A 127 -44.39 23.24 -30.38
N LEU A 128 -44.86 23.38 -31.62
CA LEU A 128 -44.40 22.54 -32.74
C LEU A 128 -42.90 22.70 -32.99
N LYS A 129 -42.39 23.94 -33.03
CA LYS A 129 -40.95 24.19 -33.18
C LYS A 129 -40.12 23.52 -32.08
N ARG A 130 -40.59 23.57 -30.82
CA ARG A 130 -39.91 22.87 -29.72
C ARG A 130 -39.91 21.34 -29.90
N LEU A 131 -40.96 20.77 -30.47
CA LEU A 131 -41.02 19.33 -30.76
C LEU A 131 -40.06 18.95 -31.89
N ASP A 132 -39.97 19.78 -32.92
CA ASP A 132 -39.03 19.60 -34.03
C ASP A 132 -37.58 19.70 -33.53
N ASP A 133 -37.26 20.72 -32.73
CA ASP A 133 -35.93 20.89 -32.10
C ASP A 133 -35.57 19.69 -31.21
N GLU A 134 -36.51 19.20 -30.40
CA GLU A 134 -36.31 18.03 -29.54
C GLU A 134 -36.07 16.76 -30.38
N LEU A 135 -36.82 16.58 -31.46
CA LEU A 135 -36.67 15.46 -32.39
C LEU A 135 -35.30 15.50 -33.07
N GLU A 136 -34.88 16.65 -33.60
CA GLU A 136 -33.55 16.85 -34.19
C GLU A 136 -32.45 16.56 -33.17
N SER A 137 -32.60 17.05 -31.94
CA SER A 137 -31.62 16.80 -30.87
C SER A 137 -31.50 15.32 -30.52
N ARG A 138 -32.62 14.58 -30.48
CA ARG A 138 -32.62 13.13 -30.21
C ARG A 138 -32.03 12.34 -31.37
N GLN A 139 -32.30 12.74 -32.61
CA GLN A 139 -31.66 12.14 -33.78
C GLN A 139 -30.15 12.34 -33.77
N ALA A 140 -29.68 13.55 -33.45
CA ALA A 140 -28.26 13.85 -33.30
C ALA A 140 -27.61 13.02 -32.17
N MET A 141 -28.28 12.89 -31.01
CA MET A 141 -27.80 12.06 -29.90
C MET A 141 -27.73 10.58 -30.28
N LEU A 142 -28.69 10.06 -31.05
CA LEU A 142 -28.67 8.68 -31.53
C LEU A 142 -27.55 8.43 -32.55
N GLN A 143 -27.28 9.39 -33.43
CA GLN A 143 -26.14 9.33 -34.34
C GLN A 143 -24.82 9.32 -33.57
N HIS A 144 -24.64 10.28 -32.66
CA HIS A 144 -23.45 10.34 -31.80
C HIS A 144 -23.25 9.07 -30.96
N GLN A 145 -24.33 8.45 -30.46
CA GLN A 145 -24.25 7.18 -29.76
C GLN A 145 -23.79 6.03 -30.68
N LYS A 146 -24.21 6.02 -31.95
CA LYS A 146 -23.74 5.03 -32.93
C LYS A 146 -22.27 5.24 -33.26
N ASP A 147 -21.85 6.48 -33.46
CA ASP A 147 -20.46 6.83 -33.78
C ASP A 147 -19.52 6.43 -32.64
N LEU A 148 -19.88 6.77 -31.39
CA LEU A 148 -19.12 6.34 -30.21
C LEU A 148 -19.04 4.81 -30.07
N LYS A 149 -20.12 4.09 -30.37
CA LYS A 149 -20.10 2.62 -30.33
C LYS A 149 -19.17 2.04 -31.40
N ALA A 150 -19.11 2.67 -32.58
CA ALA A 150 -18.18 2.26 -33.63
C ALA A 150 -16.73 2.55 -33.22
N GLU A 151 -16.46 3.71 -32.63
CA GLU A 151 -15.12 4.07 -32.12
C GLU A 151 -14.67 3.12 -31.01
N ILE A 152 -15.54 2.79 -30.05
CA ILE A 152 -15.25 1.81 -29.00
C ILE A 152 -14.90 0.45 -29.60
N ALA A 153 -15.69 -0.03 -30.56
CA ALA A 153 -15.42 -1.32 -31.22
C ALA A 153 -14.07 -1.32 -31.95
N GLN A 154 -13.72 -0.22 -32.63
CA GLN A 154 -12.44 -0.07 -33.32
C GLN A 154 -11.26 -0.06 -32.33
N VAL A 155 -11.40 0.63 -31.19
CA VAL A 155 -10.37 0.66 -30.15
C VAL A 155 -10.22 -0.72 -29.50
N ASP A 156 -11.32 -1.42 -29.23
CA ASP A 156 -11.29 -2.77 -28.65
C ASP A 156 -10.60 -3.77 -29.58
N GLU A 157 -10.85 -3.72 -30.89
CA GLU A 157 -10.16 -4.54 -31.89
C GLU A 157 -8.65 -4.24 -31.89
N ALA A 158 -8.26 -2.97 -31.94
CA ALA A 158 -6.85 -2.57 -31.89
C ALA A 158 -6.16 -2.96 -30.57
N VAL A 159 -6.88 -2.95 -29.44
CA VAL A 159 -6.36 -3.41 -28.14
C VAL A 159 -6.19 -4.92 -28.13
N GLN A 160 -7.13 -5.67 -28.71
CA GLN A 160 -7.02 -7.13 -28.82
C GLN A 160 -5.83 -7.53 -29.69
N GLU A 161 -5.62 -6.89 -30.84
CA GLU A 161 -4.45 -7.14 -31.70
C GLU A 161 -3.13 -6.85 -30.97
N LYS A 162 -3.04 -5.71 -30.27
CA LYS A 162 -1.84 -5.36 -29.49
C LYS A 162 -1.58 -6.34 -28.35
N ARG A 163 -2.64 -6.79 -27.66
CA ARG A 163 -2.51 -7.81 -26.59
C ARG A 163 -2.07 -9.15 -27.15
N ALA A 164 -2.67 -9.61 -28.25
CA ALA A 164 -2.26 -10.84 -28.91
C ALA A 164 -0.79 -10.80 -29.35
N LEU A 165 -0.33 -9.65 -29.85
CA LEU A 165 1.08 -9.43 -30.18
C LEU A 165 1.95 -9.48 -28.91
N LEU A 166 1.58 -8.76 -27.85
CA LEU A 166 2.34 -8.73 -26.59
C LEU A 166 2.40 -10.11 -25.91
N ASP A 167 1.33 -10.90 -25.98
CA ASP A 167 1.29 -12.25 -25.44
C ASP A 167 2.14 -13.24 -26.27
N GLY A 168 2.31 -12.98 -27.57
CA GLY A 168 3.16 -13.77 -28.46
C GLY A 168 4.66 -13.46 -28.37
N VAL A 169 5.02 -12.22 -28.06
CA VAL A 169 6.42 -11.75 -28.00
C VAL A 169 7.32 -12.60 -27.07
N PRO A 170 6.91 -12.98 -25.84
CA PRO A 170 7.75 -13.80 -24.96
C PRO A 170 8.16 -15.14 -25.58
N ALA A 171 7.25 -15.79 -26.32
CA ALA A 171 7.53 -17.08 -26.97
C ALA A 171 8.54 -16.92 -28.11
N GLU A 172 8.38 -15.89 -28.95
CA GLU A 172 9.31 -15.57 -30.03
C GLU A 172 10.69 -15.16 -29.50
N VAL A 173 10.74 -14.34 -28.44
CA VAL A 173 12.00 -13.95 -27.78
C VAL A 173 12.70 -15.16 -27.17
N ALA A 174 11.97 -16.07 -26.52
CA ALA A 174 12.54 -17.31 -26.00
C ALA A 174 13.07 -18.22 -27.14
N ALA A 175 12.38 -18.28 -28.28
CA ALA A 175 12.87 -19.04 -29.44
C ALA A 175 14.16 -18.44 -30.01
N ILE A 176 14.27 -17.11 -30.09
CA ILE A 176 15.50 -16.41 -30.47
C ILE A 176 16.61 -16.69 -29.45
N GLU A 177 16.32 -16.59 -28.16
CA GLU A 177 17.29 -16.88 -27.11
C GLU A 177 17.87 -18.29 -27.25
N GLN A 178 17.01 -19.31 -27.39
CA GLN A 178 17.43 -20.70 -27.60
C GLN A 178 18.27 -20.87 -28.87
N ALA A 179 17.93 -20.18 -29.95
CA ALA A 179 18.72 -20.21 -31.18
C ALA A 179 20.11 -19.55 -31.03
N THR A 180 20.26 -18.58 -30.13
CA THR A 180 21.54 -17.90 -29.88
C THR A 180 22.48 -18.63 -28.91
N LEU A 181 21.98 -19.53 -28.06
CA LEU A 181 22.79 -20.33 -27.13
C LEU A 181 24.01 -21.03 -27.79
N PRO A 182 23.89 -21.74 -28.93
CA PRO A 182 25.04 -22.35 -29.58
C PRO A 182 26.08 -21.32 -30.06
N LEU A 183 25.63 -20.14 -30.52
CA LEU A 183 26.52 -19.06 -30.93
C LEU A 183 27.24 -18.43 -29.73
N GLN A 184 26.54 -18.24 -28.61
CA GLN A 184 27.12 -17.78 -27.34
C GLN A 184 28.22 -18.74 -26.85
N SER A 185 28.00 -20.06 -26.98
CA SER A 185 29.00 -21.08 -26.61
C SER A 185 30.25 -21.03 -27.49
N LEU A 186 30.09 -20.72 -28.77
CA LEU A 186 31.20 -20.61 -29.72
C LEU A 186 32.01 -19.33 -29.52
N LEU A 187 31.34 -18.22 -29.19
CA LEU A 187 31.96 -16.91 -28.96
C LEU A 187 32.43 -16.72 -27.51
N SER A 188 32.12 -17.65 -26.60
CA SER A 188 32.42 -17.57 -25.15
C SER A 188 31.84 -16.31 -24.48
N VAL A 189 30.74 -15.77 -25.00
CA VAL A 189 30.01 -14.62 -24.42
C VAL A 189 28.65 -15.10 -23.90
N PRO A 190 28.50 -15.31 -22.58
CA PRO A 190 27.27 -15.86 -22.00
C PRO A 190 26.23 -14.77 -21.74
N LEU A 191 25.65 -14.21 -22.82
CA LEU A 191 24.66 -13.12 -22.75
C LEU A 191 23.37 -13.53 -22.01
N SER A 192 22.88 -14.74 -22.24
CA SER A 192 21.68 -15.26 -21.55
C SER A 192 21.89 -15.38 -20.05
N ALA A 193 23.05 -15.93 -19.64
CA ALA A 193 23.37 -16.07 -18.22
C ALA A 193 23.62 -14.71 -17.54
N THR A 194 24.08 -13.69 -18.26
CA THR A 194 24.14 -12.32 -17.72
C THR A 194 22.75 -11.71 -17.56
N PHE A 195 21.83 -11.97 -18.49
CA PHE A 195 20.46 -11.46 -18.41
C PHE A 195 19.69 -12.08 -17.24
N GLU A 196 19.75 -13.41 -17.06
CA GLU A 196 19.14 -14.11 -15.92
C GLU A 196 19.67 -13.54 -14.58
N ARG A 197 20.99 -13.36 -14.45
CA ARG A 197 21.58 -12.76 -13.25
C ARG A 197 21.12 -11.32 -13.03
N GLN A 198 20.97 -10.53 -14.09
CA GLN A 198 20.45 -9.17 -13.99
C GLN A 198 18.96 -9.15 -13.63
N GLU A 199 18.17 -10.10 -14.09
CA GLU A 199 16.75 -10.23 -13.72
C GLU A 199 16.59 -10.63 -12.25
N GLU A 200 17.41 -11.57 -11.76
CA GLU A 200 17.51 -11.86 -10.34
C GLU A 200 17.97 -10.62 -9.54
N ALA A 201 18.93 -9.86 -10.06
CA ALA A 201 19.43 -8.65 -9.42
C ALA A 201 18.35 -7.55 -9.30
N LYS A 202 17.39 -7.46 -10.22
CA LYS A 202 16.26 -6.51 -10.11
C LYS A 202 15.38 -6.75 -8.87
N GLN A 203 15.44 -7.94 -8.27
CA GLN A 203 14.71 -8.25 -7.03
C GLN A 203 15.42 -7.70 -5.76
N LEU A 204 16.65 -7.21 -5.90
CA LEU A 204 17.41 -6.60 -4.81
C LEU A 204 16.88 -5.19 -4.47
N PRO A 205 16.96 -4.77 -3.19
CA PRO A 205 16.79 -3.37 -2.81
C PRO A 205 17.73 -2.45 -3.58
N ALA A 206 17.28 -1.23 -3.92
CA ALA A 206 18.04 -0.27 -4.73
C ALA A 206 19.53 -0.08 -4.32
N PRO A 207 19.88 0.02 -3.02
CA PRO A 207 21.29 0.15 -2.62
C PRO A 207 22.14 -1.10 -2.92
N LEU A 208 21.55 -2.29 -2.79
CA LEU A 208 22.22 -3.55 -3.10
C LEU A 208 22.29 -3.81 -4.61
N TYR A 209 21.32 -3.31 -5.38
CA TYR A 209 21.35 -3.34 -6.83
C TYR A 209 22.48 -2.46 -7.40
N ILE A 210 22.66 -1.24 -6.87
CA ILE A 210 23.79 -0.37 -7.23
C ILE A 210 25.12 -1.08 -6.96
N LEU A 211 25.26 -1.65 -5.76
CA LEU A 211 26.45 -2.43 -5.40
C LEU A 211 26.66 -3.64 -6.34
N TYR A 212 25.59 -4.33 -6.72
CA TYR A 212 25.65 -5.44 -7.69
C TYR A 212 26.23 -4.97 -9.03
N CYS A 213 25.72 -3.88 -9.60
CA CYS A 213 26.22 -3.33 -10.87
C CYS A 213 27.70 -2.95 -10.80
N GLU A 214 28.12 -2.29 -9.72
CA GLU A 214 29.53 -1.89 -9.51
C GLU A 214 30.46 -3.11 -9.34
N LEU A 215 30.00 -4.14 -8.64
CA LEU A 215 30.77 -5.37 -8.45
C LEU A 215 30.81 -6.24 -9.72
N GLU A 216 29.73 -6.26 -10.51
CA GLU A 216 29.68 -6.93 -11.81
C GLU A 216 30.69 -6.30 -12.77
N ALA A 217 30.72 -4.97 -12.87
CA ALA A 217 31.71 -4.23 -13.66
C ALA A 217 33.15 -4.49 -13.18
N TYR A 218 33.37 -4.60 -11.85
CA TYR A 218 34.68 -4.97 -11.32
C TYR A 218 35.07 -6.42 -11.65
N MET A 219 34.12 -7.35 -11.59
CA MET A 219 34.31 -8.77 -11.86
C MET A 219 34.73 -9.02 -13.32
N GLU A 220 34.13 -8.30 -14.27
CA GLU A 220 34.47 -8.38 -15.69
C GLU A 220 35.94 -8.02 -15.97
N ILE A 221 36.52 -7.11 -15.18
CA ILE A 221 37.88 -6.59 -15.41
C ILE A 221 38.93 -7.36 -14.60
N HIS A 222 38.68 -7.62 -13.32
CA HIS A 222 39.69 -8.15 -12.40
C HIS A 222 39.59 -9.66 -12.14
N GLY A 223 38.48 -10.32 -12.52
CA GLY A 223 38.25 -11.74 -12.24
C GLY A 223 38.31 -12.09 -10.74
N GLY A 224 38.38 -13.37 -10.40
CA GLY A 224 38.67 -13.83 -9.02
C GLY A 224 37.53 -13.67 -8.00
N MET A 225 36.31 -13.35 -8.44
CA MET A 225 35.15 -13.17 -7.58
C MET A 225 33.92 -13.82 -8.20
N SER A 226 32.98 -14.28 -7.37
CA SER A 226 31.65 -14.69 -7.80
C SER A 226 30.58 -13.97 -6.97
N LEU A 227 29.54 -13.49 -7.67
CA LEU A 227 28.40 -12.82 -7.08
C LEU A 227 27.21 -13.78 -7.01
N SER A 228 26.51 -13.80 -5.88
CA SER A 228 25.30 -14.61 -5.69
C SER A 228 24.28 -13.84 -4.85
N ILE A 229 23.01 -14.02 -5.16
CA ILE A 229 21.90 -13.40 -4.42
C ILE A 229 21.37 -14.42 -3.42
N GLY A 230 21.35 -14.07 -2.13
CA GLY A 230 20.94 -14.93 -1.03
C GLY A 230 19.69 -14.41 -0.31
N GLN A 231 19.02 -15.28 0.44
CA GLN A 231 17.91 -14.90 1.32
C GLN A 231 18.42 -14.43 2.69
N ALA A 232 17.84 -13.37 3.24
CA ALA A 232 18.24 -12.81 4.53
C ALA A 232 17.99 -13.78 5.68
N LYS A 233 18.97 -13.87 6.58
CA LYS A 233 18.84 -14.54 7.89
C LYS A 233 18.66 -13.47 8.97
N GLY A 234 17.91 -13.78 10.02
CA GLY A 234 17.69 -12.85 11.14
C GLY A 234 19.02 -12.35 11.74
N LEU A 235 19.13 -11.03 11.95
CA LEU A 235 20.36 -10.35 12.33
C LEU A 235 20.77 -10.56 13.80
N LEU A 236 19.78 -10.83 14.66
CA LEU A 236 19.95 -11.06 16.09
C LEU A 236 19.85 -12.56 16.40
N SER A 237 20.72 -13.07 17.28
CA SER A 237 20.61 -14.47 17.71
C SER A 237 19.34 -14.62 18.54
N LYS A 238 18.36 -15.41 18.05
CA LYS A 238 17.19 -15.79 18.84
C LYS A 238 17.67 -16.47 20.11
N SER A 239 17.58 -15.78 21.25
CA SER A 239 17.78 -16.39 22.55
C SER A 239 16.71 -17.47 22.71
N LYS A 240 17.13 -18.70 23.07
CA LYS A 240 16.20 -19.79 23.34
C LYS A 240 15.41 -19.44 24.60
N SER A 241 14.30 -18.72 24.46
CA SER A 241 13.30 -18.61 25.51
C SER A 241 12.67 -19.98 25.72
N ARG A 242 12.72 -20.40 26.98
CA ARG A 242 12.27 -21.70 27.50
C ARG A 242 10.83 -21.98 27.10
N LYS A 243 10.55 -23.25 26.78
CA LYS A 243 9.21 -23.85 26.64
C LYS A 243 8.29 -23.35 27.78
N ALA A 244 7.29 -22.55 27.43
CA ALA A 244 6.11 -22.33 28.24
C ALA A 244 4.98 -23.21 27.68
N VAL A 245 4.70 -24.25 28.44
CA VAL A 245 3.44 -24.98 28.66
C VAL A 245 2.27 -24.63 27.73
N GLN A 246 1.80 -25.63 26.98
CA GLN A 246 0.48 -25.67 26.34
C GLN A 246 -0.63 -25.64 27.40
N PRO A 247 -1.77 -24.99 27.14
CA PRO A 247 -3.04 -25.42 27.67
C PRO A 247 -3.92 -26.02 26.57
N GLU A 248 -4.55 -27.13 26.96
CA GLU A 248 -5.54 -27.95 26.25
C GLU A 248 -6.74 -27.17 25.69
N GLU A 249 -7.18 -27.54 24.47
CA GLU A 249 -8.60 -27.59 24.08
C GLU A 249 -9.26 -28.83 24.72
N PRO A 250 -10.61 -28.99 24.87
CA PRO A 250 -11.72 -28.50 24.01
C PRO A 250 -13.00 -28.18 24.87
N PRO A 251 -14.29 -28.19 24.40
CA PRO A 251 -14.83 -28.42 23.06
C PRO A 251 -15.96 -27.49 22.53
N ALA A 252 -16.11 -27.60 21.21
CA ALA A 252 -17.17 -27.21 20.26
C ALA A 252 -18.61 -26.91 20.74
N ALA A 253 -19.22 -25.87 20.13
CA ALA A 253 -20.64 -25.84 19.75
C ALA A 253 -20.97 -24.86 18.59
N LYS A 254 -21.36 -25.43 17.44
CA LYS A 254 -22.45 -25.08 16.49
C LYS A 254 -22.76 -23.62 16.09
N ARG A 255 -22.65 -23.39 14.75
CA ARG A 255 -23.65 -22.82 13.79
C ARG A 255 -24.31 -21.46 14.09
N GLN A 256 -24.12 -20.47 13.20
CA GLN A 256 -25.18 -19.93 12.31
C GLN A 256 -24.68 -18.96 11.22
N LYS A 257 -25.37 -19.03 10.07
CA LYS A 257 -25.28 -18.24 8.82
C LYS A 257 -26.19 -16.99 8.91
N THR A 258 -25.83 -15.88 8.23
CA THR A 258 -26.68 -14.95 7.39
C THR A 258 -25.93 -13.63 7.14
N THR A 259 -25.45 -13.29 5.93
CA THR A 259 -26.07 -12.54 4.79
C THR A 259 -26.22 -11.00 4.93
N THR A 260 -25.48 -10.30 4.04
CA THR A 260 -25.84 -9.14 3.17
C THR A 260 -26.05 -7.70 3.68
N ALA A 261 -25.39 -6.79 2.94
CA ALA A 261 -25.83 -5.47 2.40
C ALA A 261 -25.38 -4.14 3.06
N THR A 262 -24.45 -3.46 2.36
CA THR A 262 -24.42 -2.07 1.85
C THR A 262 -25.25 -0.95 2.53
N THR A 263 -24.63 0.17 2.93
CA THR A 263 -24.78 1.54 2.34
C THR A 263 -24.14 2.67 3.17
N LEU A 264 -23.86 3.75 2.43
CA LEU A 264 -23.12 5.01 2.63
C LEU A 264 -23.54 6.00 3.75
N SER A 265 -22.52 6.74 4.21
CA SER A 265 -22.43 8.20 4.43
C SER A 265 -22.71 8.86 5.81
N ARG A 266 -21.79 9.80 6.13
CA ARG A 266 -21.96 11.14 6.76
C ARG A 266 -21.36 11.35 8.17
N SER A 267 -20.22 12.05 8.18
CA SER A 267 -19.61 12.79 9.31
C SER A 267 -20.30 14.17 9.52
N PRO A 268 -19.97 15.04 10.53
CA PRO A 268 -18.87 14.96 11.51
C PRO A 268 -19.14 15.45 12.98
N SER A 269 -18.18 15.12 13.87
CA SER A 269 -17.71 15.83 15.10
C SER A 269 -18.51 15.73 16.42
N PRO A 270 -17.89 16.04 17.59
CA PRO A 270 -16.61 15.55 18.13
C PRO A 270 -16.76 15.12 19.62
N ALA A 271 -15.64 14.81 20.29
CA ALA A 271 -15.50 14.52 21.73
C ALA A 271 -15.69 13.06 22.17
N ASN A 272 -14.58 12.33 22.23
CA ASN A 272 -14.03 11.90 23.51
C ASN A 272 -12.57 11.52 23.31
N ALA A 273 -11.71 12.15 24.11
CA ALA A 273 -10.28 11.92 24.15
C ALA A 273 -10.02 10.47 24.53
N ALA A 274 -9.56 9.69 23.55
CA ALA A 274 -9.01 8.37 23.77
C ALA A 274 -7.58 8.53 24.28
N THR A 275 -7.36 8.00 25.49
CA THR A 275 -6.06 7.66 26.04
C THR A 275 -5.22 6.93 24.98
N PRO A 276 -3.99 7.36 24.67
CA PRO A 276 -3.14 6.62 23.75
C PRO A 276 -2.78 5.26 24.39
N PRO A 277 -2.73 4.16 23.61
CA PRO A 277 -2.24 2.90 24.12
C PRO A 277 -0.74 3.04 24.43
N SER A 278 -0.36 2.66 25.64
CA SER A 278 1.03 2.45 26.04
C SER A 278 1.66 1.41 25.10
N ILE A 279 2.61 1.85 24.28
CA ILE A 279 3.51 0.97 23.52
C ILE A 279 4.65 0.63 24.46
N ALA A 280 4.51 -0.47 25.19
CA ALA A 280 5.58 -1.03 25.99
C ALA A 280 6.45 -1.97 25.12
N ALA A 281 7.75 -1.67 25.05
CA ALA A 281 8.89 -2.60 24.95
C ALA A 281 9.02 -3.61 23.78
N ASP A 282 8.20 -3.56 22.73
CA ASP A 282 8.35 -4.43 21.52
C ASP A 282 9.03 -3.71 20.32
N SER A 283 9.40 -2.44 20.45
CA SER A 283 9.76 -1.58 19.30
C SER A 283 11.14 -1.87 18.68
N THR A 284 12.14 -2.32 19.45
CA THR A 284 13.53 -2.42 18.96
C THR A 284 13.77 -3.58 18.01
N GLU A 285 13.14 -4.76 18.21
CA GLU A 285 13.31 -5.91 17.31
C GLU A 285 12.70 -5.65 15.92
N SER A 286 11.61 -4.87 15.85
CA SER A 286 10.97 -4.51 14.59
C SER A 286 11.86 -3.61 13.71
N THR A 287 12.70 -2.78 14.32
CA THR A 287 13.56 -1.81 13.63
C THR A 287 14.74 -2.46 12.91
N TYR A 288 15.24 -3.60 13.40
CA TYR A 288 16.38 -4.34 12.80
C TYR A 288 15.95 -5.45 11.83
N THR A 289 14.72 -5.40 11.29
CA THR A 289 14.24 -6.38 10.32
C THR A 289 14.98 -6.22 8.97
N PRO A 290 15.63 -7.29 8.47
CA PRO A 290 16.37 -7.22 7.20
C PRO A 290 15.44 -7.32 5.98
N ALA A 291 15.85 -6.71 4.87
CA ALA A 291 15.22 -6.92 3.58
C ALA A 291 15.30 -8.40 3.17
N PRO A 292 14.32 -8.95 2.43
CA PRO A 292 14.26 -10.38 2.11
C PRO A 292 15.47 -10.87 1.31
N HIS A 293 16.02 -10.01 0.43
CA HIS A 293 17.16 -10.33 -0.42
C HIS A 293 18.44 -9.69 0.09
N THR A 294 19.52 -10.48 0.10
CA THR A 294 20.88 -10.10 0.51
C THR A 294 21.83 -10.37 -0.64
N LEU A 295 22.87 -9.54 -0.74
CA LEU A 295 23.92 -9.74 -1.72
C LEU A 295 25.07 -10.51 -1.08
N VAL A 296 25.40 -11.68 -1.63
CA VAL A 296 26.51 -12.52 -1.16
C VAL A 296 27.65 -12.46 -2.16
N VAL A 297 28.74 -11.84 -1.73
CA VAL A 297 29.97 -11.72 -2.49
C VAL A 297 30.93 -12.81 -2.04
N GLU A 298 31.32 -13.70 -2.95
CA GLU A 298 32.30 -14.74 -2.69
C GLU A 298 33.64 -14.36 -3.34
N LEU A 299 34.61 -14.07 -2.48
CA LEU A 299 35.98 -13.72 -2.85
C LEU A 299 36.81 -14.99 -2.95
N HIS A 300 37.45 -15.22 -4.10
CA HIS A 300 38.41 -16.32 -4.25
C HIS A 300 39.81 -15.81 -3.87
N LEU A 301 40.26 -16.18 -2.67
CA LEU A 301 41.67 -16.03 -2.33
C LEU A 301 42.46 -17.25 -2.81
N VAL A 302 43.77 -17.08 -2.97
CA VAL A 302 44.73 -18.06 -3.52
C VAL A 302 44.49 -19.48 -3.01
N ASP A 303 44.16 -19.66 -1.72
CA ASP A 303 43.96 -20.98 -1.12
C ASP A 303 42.55 -21.24 -0.55
N THR A 304 41.69 -20.22 -0.43
CA THR A 304 40.34 -20.40 0.15
C THR A 304 39.29 -19.46 -0.44
N LYS A 305 38.06 -19.98 -0.60
CA LYS A 305 36.89 -19.15 -0.89
C LYS A 305 36.32 -18.57 0.39
N THR A 306 36.09 -17.26 0.40
CA THR A 306 35.52 -16.55 1.56
C THR A 306 34.31 -15.74 1.15
N LYS A 307 33.30 -15.67 2.03
CA LYS A 307 32.03 -15.00 1.76
C LYS A 307 31.92 -13.72 2.57
N VAL A 308 31.45 -12.66 1.91
CA VAL A 308 31.05 -11.37 2.49
C VAL A 308 29.59 -11.16 2.14
N ILE A 309 28.73 -10.98 3.15
CA ILE A 309 27.29 -10.87 2.96
C ILE A 309 26.87 -9.43 3.27
N PHE A 310 26.24 -8.78 2.30
CA PHE A 310 25.63 -7.46 2.44
C PHE A 310 24.12 -7.60 2.62
N THR A 311 23.61 -7.07 3.72
CA THR A 311 22.18 -7.09 4.06
C THR A 311 21.69 -5.66 4.18
N TYR A 312 20.56 -5.33 3.58
CA TYR A 312 19.95 -4.01 3.70
C TYR A 312 18.90 -4.01 4.81
N LEU A 313 18.93 -2.98 5.68
CA LEU A 313 17.92 -2.73 6.72
C LEU A 313 17.02 -1.58 6.27
N PRO A 314 15.78 -1.84 5.78
CA PRO A 314 14.93 -0.81 5.19
C PRO A 314 14.50 0.28 6.17
N HIS A 315 14.20 -0.07 7.42
CA HIS A 315 13.75 0.88 8.45
C HIS A 315 14.86 1.85 8.86
N LEU A 316 16.10 1.37 8.97
CA LEU A 316 17.26 2.20 9.29
C LEU A 316 17.86 2.88 8.06
N LYS A 317 17.49 2.40 6.86
CA LYS A 317 18.11 2.74 5.57
C LYS A 317 19.63 2.57 5.63
N VAL A 318 20.13 1.44 6.12
CA VAL A 318 21.56 1.16 6.31
C VAL A 318 21.90 -0.23 5.77
N VAL A 319 23.08 -0.39 5.17
CA VAL A 319 23.62 -1.68 4.74
C VAL A 319 24.55 -2.25 5.82
N VAL A 320 24.35 -3.50 6.22
CA VAL A 320 25.22 -4.19 7.18
C VAL A 320 26.02 -5.28 6.48
N VAL A 321 27.28 -5.43 6.89
CA VAL A 321 28.20 -6.41 6.30
C VAL A 321 28.50 -7.50 7.32
N GLU A 322 28.28 -8.74 6.94
CA GLU A 322 28.61 -9.94 7.72
C GLU A 322 29.75 -10.73 7.06
N THR A 323 30.66 -11.21 7.89
CA THR A 323 31.74 -12.11 7.51
C THR A 323 31.59 -13.45 8.28
N PRO A 324 30.92 -14.46 7.71
CA PRO A 324 30.47 -15.65 8.44
C PRO A 324 31.62 -16.44 9.10
N ARG A 325 32.79 -16.46 8.48
CA ARG A 325 33.97 -17.20 8.96
C ARG A 325 34.68 -16.49 10.10
N TYR A 326 34.73 -15.15 10.07
CA TYR A 326 35.45 -14.33 11.05
C TYR A 326 34.62 -13.08 11.36
N PRO A 327 33.74 -13.12 12.38
CA PRO A 327 32.96 -11.95 12.77
C PRO A 327 33.88 -10.75 13.07
N HIS A 328 33.47 -9.56 12.64
CA HIS A 328 34.17 -8.30 12.92
C HIS A 328 35.58 -8.14 12.34
N MET A 329 36.02 -9.02 11.43
CA MET A 329 37.34 -8.92 10.80
C MET A 329 37.53 -7.61 9.99
N LEU A 330 36.43 -7.02 9.51
CA LEU A 330 36.42 -5.81 8.69
C LEU A 330 36.42 -4.51 9.49
N ARG A 331 36.59 -4.57 10.82
CA ARG A 331 36.79 -3.38 11.65
C ARG A 331 38.05 -2.64 11.23
N ASN A 332 37.96 -1.31 11.16
CA ASN A 332 39.05 -0.41 10.78
C ASN A 332 39.69 -0.80 9.43
N LEU A 333 38.86 -1.15 8.44
CA LEU A 333 39.33 -1.31 7.05
C LEU A 333 39.79 0.04 6.47
N PHE A 334 39.03 1.08 6.79
CA PHE A 334 39.33 2.49 6.56
C PHE A 334 39.35 3.22 7.91
N GLY A 335 40.07 4.35 8.00
CA GLY A 335 40.42 4.99 9.27
C GLY A 335 39.23 5.21 10.20
N GLU A 336 39.36 4.74 11.45
CA GLU A 336 38.35 4.85 12.52
C GLU A 336 36.92 4.47 12.10
N ASP A 337 36.76 3.36 11.39
CA ASP A 337 35.46 2.75 11.05
C ASP A 337 35.29 1.43 11.82
N SER A 338 34.81 1.54 13.06
CA SER A 338 34.60 0.40 13.95
C SER A 338 33.28 -0.35 13.68
N GLY A 339 32.34 0.31 12.98
CA GLY A 339 30.99 -0.22 12.75
C GLY A 339 30.12 -0.36 14.00
N ILE A 340 30.50 0.29 15.11
CA ILE A 340 29.70 0.31 16.36
C ILE A 340 28.62 1.39 16.30
N ARG A 341 28.91 2.53 15.68
CA ARG A 341 27.96 3.65 15.60
C ARG A 341 27.06 3.52 14.40
N HIS A 342 25.83 4.03 14.51
CA HIS A 342 24.92 4.13 13.37
C HIS A 342 25.42 5.19 12.37
N PRO A 343 25.61 4.84 11.08
CA PRO A 343 26.06 5.81 10.06
C PRO A 343 25.07 6.95 9.80
N ASN A 344 23.78 6.66 9.88
CA ASN A 344 22.71 7.58 9.53
C ASN A 344 22.20 8.30 10.78
N VAL A 345 22.39 9.62 10.86
CA VAL A 345 21.88 10.47 11.96
C VAL A 345 20.35 10.37 12.09
N ALA A 346 19.62 10.13 10.98
CA ALA A 346 18.17 9.99 11.03
C ALA A 346 17.72 8.74 11.81
N THR A 347 18.62 7.77 12.02
CA THR A 347 18.39 6.60 12.86
C THR A 347 18.16 6.99 14.32
N LEU A 348 18.75 8.09 14.79
CA LEU A 348 18.57 8.57 16.16
C LEU A 348 17.12 8.95 16.44
N TYR A 349 16.41 9.49 15.44
CA TYR A 349 14.97 9.80 15.57
C TYR A 349 14.06 8.58 15.45
N ALA A 350 14.59 7.43 15.02
CA ALA A 350 13.81 6.18 14.99
C ALA A 350 13.76 5.50 16.36
N PHE A 351 14.66 5.86 17.28
CA PHE A 351 14.73 5.35 18.64
C PHE A 351 14.29 6.44 19.62
N GLU A 352 12.97 6.59 19.80
CA GLU A 352 12.43 7.42 20.89
C GLU A 352 12.63 6.68 22.22
N VAL A 353 13.30 7.34 23.18
CA VAL A 353 13.36 6.92 24.58
C VAL A 353 12.34 7.76 25.35
N ASP A 354 11.65 7.14 26.32
CA ASP A 354 10.52 7.70 27.10
C ASP A 354 10.75 9.09 27.77
N ASP A 355 11.98 9.61 27.78
CA ASP A 355 12.35 10.89 28.41
C ASP A 355 12.66 12.04 27.42
N GLY A 356 12.49 11.85 26.11
CA GLY A 356 12.70 12.93 25.12
C GLY A 356 14.13 13.47 25.00
N LEU A 357 15.10 12.77 25.60
CA LEU A 357 16.54 13.03 25.48
C LEU A 357 17.11 12.19 24.33
N GLU A 358 17.64 12.87 23.30
CA GLU A 358 18.40 12.24 22.21
C GLU A 358 19.67 11.58 22.79
N MET A 359 19.72 10.24 22.80
CA MET A 359 20.94 9.49 23.11
C MET A 359 21.47 8.83 21.84
N ASP A 360 22.79 8.93 21.62
CA ASP A 360 23.48 8.16 20.59
C ASP A 360 23.38 6.67 20.95
N VAL A 361 22.42 5.97 20.35
CA VAL A 361 22.27 4.51 20.50
C VAL A 361 23.37 3.83 19.68
N ASP A 362 24.19 3.00 20.33
CA ASP A 362 25.16 2.17 19.64
C ASP A 362 24.48 0.97 18.96
N PHE A 363 25.05 0.53 17.83
CA PHE A 363 24.57 -0.64 17.12
C PHE A 363 24.74 -1.91 17.98
N PRO A 364 23.77 -2.85 17.98
CA PRO A 364 23.78 -3.99 18.90
C PRO A 364 25.10 -4.77 18.89
N ALA A 365 25.73 -4.89 20.07
CA ALA A 365 27.01 -5.60 20.21
C ALA A 365 26.91 -7.07 19.78
N ASP A 366 25.76 -7.71 19.96
CA ASP A 366 25.51 -9.12 19.64
C ASP A 366 25.31 -9.40 18.14
N ALA A 367 25.13 -8.35 17.32
CA ALA A 367 24.93 -8.52 15.89
C ALA A 367 26.23 -8.94 15.17
N ARG A 368 26.15 -9.98 14.35
CA ARG A 368 27.29 -10.47 13.53
C ARG A 368 27.61 -9.56 12.36
N ALA A 369 26.59 -8.87 11.84
CA ALA A 369 26.72 -7.89 10.78
C ALA A 369 26.97 -6.50 11.37
N ARG A 370 27.81 -5.69 10.72
CA ARG A 370 28.17 -4.34 11.18
C ARG A 370 27.91 -3.31 10.08
N PRO A 371 27.34 -2.13 10.42
CA PRO A 371 27.16 -1.03 9.48
C PRO A 371 28.44 -0.22 9.33
N TYR A 372 29.31 -0.63 8.41
CA TYR A 372 30.53 0.15 8.10
C TYR A 372 30.21 1.34 7.20
N LEU A 373 30.94 2.44 7.37
CA LEU A 373 30.79 3.65 6.54
C LEU A 373 31.20 3.39 5.09
N TRP A 374 32.29 2.65 4.86
CA TRP A 374 32.72 2.30 3.50
C TRP A 374 31.68 1.46 2.76
N ALA A 375 30.92 0.63 3.49
CA ALA A 375 29.87 -0.21 2.92
C ALA A 375 28.65 0.62 2.50
N GLN A 376 28.34 1.69 3.24
CA GLN A 376 27.31 2.65 2.84
C GLN A 376 27.70 3.36 1.54
N TRP A 377 28.96 3.81 1.49
CA TRP A 377 29.50 4.57 0.36
C TRP A 377 29.38 3.82 -0.95
N ILE A 378 29.85 2.56 -1.00
CA ILE A 378 29.78 1.73 -2.21
C ILE A 378 28.36 1.35 -2.62
N CYS A 379 27.38 1.48 -1.72
CA CYS A 379 25.96 1.26 -2.02
C CYS A 379 25.24 2.55 -2.44
N GLY A 380 25.97 3.66 -2.62
CA GLY A 380 25.43 4.97 -3.01
C GLY A 380 24.88 5.81 -1.85
N PHE A 381 25.06 5.39 -0.60
CA PHE A 381 24.64 6.16 0.56
C PHE A 381 25.70 7.18 0.99
N HIS A 382 25.26 8.42 1.15
CA HIS A 382 26.10 9.54 1.57
C HIS A 382 25.56 10.08 2.90
N TYR A 383 26.21 9.70 4.00
CA TYR A 383 25.88 10.23 5.33
C TYR A 383 26.92 11.28 5.72
N GLY A 384 26.52 12.55 5.79
CA GLY A 384 27.35 13.60 6.37
C GLY A 384 27.41 13.44 7.88
N LYS A 385 28.62 13.47 8.47
CA LYS A 385 28.76 13.60 9.91
C LYS A 385 28.42 15.04 10.34
N ARG A 386 27.77 15.18 11.51
CA ARG A 386 27.55 16.48 12.19
C ARG A 386 28.86 17.10 12.71
N SER A 387 29.92 16.30 12.83
CA SER A 387 31.24 16.71 13.31
C SER A 387 32.31 16.15 12.38
N GLU A 388 33.21 17.04 11.96
CA GLU A 388 34.44 16.83 11.18
C GLU A 388 34.33 16.88 9.65
N LEU A 389 34.86 17.99 9.10
CA LEU A 389 35.37 18.16 7.73
C LEU A 389 36.60 17.24 7.47
N ALA A 390 36.58 16.00 7.93
CA ALA A 390 37.68 15.08 7.70
C ALA A 390 37.58 14.56 6.26
N THR A 391 38.52 15.03 5.43
CA THR A 391 38.89 14.57 4.10
C THR A 391 39.21 13.06 4.12
N ARG A 392 38.18 12.22 4.28
CA ARG A 392 38.34 10.78 4.07
C ARG A 392 38.28 10.54 2.58
N PRO A 393 39.31 9.91 1.97
CA PRO A 393 39.23 9.56 0.56
C PRO A 393 38.06 8.60 0.39
N GLU A 394 37.08 9.04 -0.40
CA GLU A 394 35.92 8.27 -0.82
C GLU A 394 36.43 7.02 -1.55
N PRO A 395 36.36 5.83 -0.91
CA PRO A 395 37.07 4.68 -1.43
C PRO A 395 36.30 4.16 -2.65
N SER A 396 36.98 4.09 -3.79
CA SER A 396 36.40 3.45 -4.97
C SER A 396 36.21 1.95 -4.72
N ILE A 397 35.28 1.32 -5.45
CA ILE A 397 35.05 -0.13 -5.34
C ILE A 397 36.36 -0.92 -5.51
N ARG A 398 37.23 -0.48 -6.42
CA ARG A 398 38.57 -1.05 -6.62
C ARG A 398 39.43 -0.99 -5.34
N GLN A 399 39.45 0.14 -4.64
CA GLN A 399 40.22 0.29 -3.40
C GLN A 399 39.64 -0.55 -2.27
N VAL A 400 38.31 -0.60 -2.14
CA VAL A 400 37.62 -1.47 -1.17
C VAL A 400 37.98 -2.93 -1.42
N MET A 401 37.85 -3.39 -2.67
CA MET A 401 38.16 -4.77 -3.05
C MET A 401 39.64 -5.10 -2.82
N ALA A 402 40.57 -4.22 -3.18
CA ALA A 402 42.01 -4.43 -2.90
C ALA A 402 42.30 -4.55 -1.39
N ARG A 403 41.68 -3.69 -0.57
CA ARG A 403 41.83 -3.73 0.89
C ARG A 403 41.17 -4.95 1.52
N LEU A 404 40.03 -5.39 1.00
CA LEU A 404 39.38 -6.64 1.42
C LEU A 404 40.31 -7.83 1.16
N HIS A 405 40.83 -7.96 -0.06
CA HIS A 405 41.79 -9.02 -0.40
C HIS A 405 43.00 -8.99 0.53
N GLN A 406 43.63 -7.82 0.72
CA GLN A 406 44.77 -7.65 1.63
C GLN A 406 44.43 -8.02 3.08
N ARG A 407 43.24 -7.65 3.57
CA ARG A 407 42.82 -7.97 4.95
C ARG A 407 42.58 -9.46 5.12
N TYR A 408 41.93 -10.11 4.16
CA TYR A 408 41.67 -11.54 4.22
C TYR A 408 42.97 -12.36 4.11
N THR A 409 43.89 -12.00 3.23
CA THR A 409 45.20 -12.68 3.12
C THR A 409 46.00 -12.53 4.41
N ALA A 410 46.11 -11.31 4.93
CA ALA A 410 46.83 -11.05 6.18
C ALA A 410 46.20 -11.75 7.38
N HIS A 411 44.86 -11.76 7.49
CA HIS A 411 44.16 -12.43 8.58
C HIS A 411 44.31 -13.96 8.48
N HIS A 412 44.28 -14.52 7.27
CA HIS A 412 44.52 -15.96 7.06
C HIS A 412 45.93 -16.36 7.50
N ILE A 413 46.94 -15.59 7.10
CA ILE A 413 48.33 -15.79 7.51
C ILE A 413 48.46 -15.65 9.03
N LEU A 414 47.86 -14.63 9.63
CA LEU A 414 47.88 -14.41 11.08
C LEU A 414 47.22 -15.58 11.83
N GLN A 415 46.09 -16.11 11.35
CA GLN A 415 45.45 -17.30 11.95
C GLN A 415 46.38 -18.51 11.93
N GLN A 416 47.01 -18.81 10.78
CA GLN A 416 47.99 -19.89 10.68
C GLN A 416 49.16 -19.69 11.67
N GLN A 417 49.64 -18.46 11.82
CA GLN A 417 50.70 -18.12 12.77
C GLN A 417 50.25 -18.27 14.22
N LEU A 418 49.05 -17.80 14.56
CA LEU A 418 48.48 -17.96 15.91
C LEU A 418 48.29 -19.43 16.27
N ASP A 419 47.89 -20.27 15.32
CA ASP A 419 47.80 -21.72 15.51
C ASP A 419 49.19 -22.36 15.71
N ALA A 420 50.19 -21.96 14.92
CA ALA A 420 51.57 -22.38 15.14
C ALA A 420 52.14 -21.95 16.51
N LEU A 421 51.78 -20.76 16.98
CA LEU A 421 52.16 -20.25 18.30
C LEU A 421 51.49 -21.01 19.45
N LYS A 422 50.24 -21.46 19.29
CA LYS A 422 49.59 -22.37 20.24
C LYS A 422 50.33 -23.70 20.34
N GLU A 423 50.87 -24.18 19.22
CA GLU A 423 51.72 -25.37 19.14
C GLU A 423 53.18 -25.09 19.57
N LYS A 424 53.44 -23.92 20.16
CA LYS A 424 54.75 -23.47 20.68
C LYS A 424 55.84 -23.31 19.61
N ARG A 425 55.46 -23.13 18.34
CA ARG A 425 56.40 -22.91 17.23
C ARG A 425 56.37 -21.45 16.76
N ILE A 426 57.53 -20.81 16.77
CA ILE A 426 57.73 -19.48 16.19
C ILE A 426 58.31 -19.67 14.79
N ALA A 427 57.44 -19.63 13.78
CA ALA A 427 57.84 -19.73 12.39
C ALA A 427 58.26 -18.36 11.84
N VAL A 428 59.33 -18.32 11.05
CA VAL A 428 59.82 -17.13 10.35
C VAL A 428 59.59 -17.33 8.87
N HIS A 429 59.30 -16.25 8.14
CA HIS A 429 59.11 -16.33 6.70
C HIS A 429 60.37 -16.85 5.98
N ALA A 430 60.20 -17.65 4.92
CA ALA A 430 61.31 -18.30 4.22
C ALA A 430 62.37 -17.32 3.68
N SER A 431 61.97 -16.12 3.26
CA SER A 431 62.89 -15.08 2.79
C SER A 431 63.72 -14.45 3.92
N ALA A 432 63.15 -14.31 5.11
CA ALA A 432 63.85 -13.80 6.29
C ALA A 432 64.70 -14.89 6.96
N SER A 433 64.40 -16.17 6.74
CA SER A 433 65.12 -17.30 7.34
C SER A 433 66.64 -17.20 7.22
N LYS A 434 67.20 -16.71 6.10
CA LYS A 434 68.66 -16.56 5.93
C LYS A 434 69.30 -15.53 6.86
N THR A 435 68.64 -14.39 7.08
CA THR A 435 69.12 -13.31 7.97
C THR A 435 69.01 -13.71 9.45
N TRP A 436 68.01 -14.53 9.76
CA TRP A 436 67.66 -14.93 11.13
C TRP A 436 68.26 -16.30 11.55
N ALA A 437 68.68 -17.14 10.60
CA ALA A 437 69.31 -18.45 10.86
C ALA A 437 70.75 -18.34 11.37
N ALA A 438 71.41 -17.18 11.20
CA ALA A 438 72.75 -16.95 11.74
C ALA A 438 72.78 -16.83 13.29
N ALA A 439 71.63 -16.60 13.92
CA ALA A 439 71.50 -16.55 15.37
C ALA A 439 70.94 -17.88 15.88
N ALA A 440 71.78 -18.71 16.52
CA ALA A 440 71.35 -19.91 17.21
C ALA A 440 70.49 -19.50 18.42
N VAL A 441 69.17 -19.63 18.28
CA VAL A 441 68.23 -19.22 19.33
C VAL A 441 68.05 -20.33 20.36
N THR A 442 68.30 -20.01 21.63
CA THR A 442 68.20 -20.93 22.78
C THR A 442 66.89 -20.76 23.55
N THR A 443 66.27 -19.58 23.49
CA THR A 443 64.95 -19.30 24.09
C THR A 443 63.81 -20.08 23.46
N LYS A 444 62.91 -20.62 24.30
CA LYS A 444 61.71 -21.37 23.87
C LYS A 444 60.43 -20.68 24.33
N LEU A 445 59.37 -20.84 23.54
CA LEU A 445 58.02 -20.40 23.89
C LEU A 445 57.35 -21.48 24.75
N ASP A 446 56.98 -21.14 25.98
CA ASP A 446 56.36 -22.08 26.93
C ASP A 446 54.83 -22.07 26.83
N SER A 447 54.22 -20.89 26.70
CA SER A 447 52.76 -20.76 26.56
C SER A 447 52.36 -19.60 25.68
N TRP A 448 51.25 -19.73 24.94
CA TRP A 448 50.59 -18.67 24.20
C TRP A 448 49.08 -18.74 24.48
N ILE A 449 48.54 -17.75 25.20
CA ILE A 449 47.15 -17.77 25.69
C ILE A 449 46.47 -16.44 25.36
N LYS A 450 45.22 -16.49 24.91
CA LYS A 450 44.37 -15.30 24.73
C LYS A 450 43.88 -14.80 26.09
N VAL A 451 44.04 -13.52 26.38
CA VAL A 451 43.69 -12.92 27.68
C VAL A 451 42.75 -11.74 27.47
N SER A 452 42.03 -11.32 28.52
CA SER A 452 41.37 -10.02 28.55
C SER A 452 42.40 -8.89 28.65
N ARG A 453 41.99 -7.68 28.28
CA ARG A 453 42.80 -6.48 28.44
C ARG A 453 43.24 -6.31 29.90
N ASP A 454 44.51 -5.96 30.09
CA ASP A 454 45.03 -5.48 31.38
C ASP A 454 45.10 -3.95 31.33
N ASP A 455 44.22 -3.29 32.09
CA ASP A 455 44.09 -1.83 32.11
C ASP A 455 45.37 -1.12 32.60
N LYS A 456 46.28 -1.83 33.29
CA LYS A 456 47.55 -1.27 33.76
C LYS A 456 48.63 -1.24 32.68
N LEU A 457 48.58 -2.17 31.73
CA LEU A 457 49.57 -2.28 30.66
C LEU A 457 49.09 -1.54 29.39
N PHE A 458 47.78 -1.57 29.15
CA PHE A 458 47.15 -0.94 27.99
C PHE A 458 46.12 0.08 28.48
N ALA A 459 46.55 1.32 28.73
CA ALA A 459 45.70 2.37 29.32
C ALA A 459 44.51 2.80 28.44
N GLU A 460 44.62 2.65 27.12
CA GLU A 460 43.58 3.01 26.15
C GLU A 460 42.75 1.79 25.75
N ALA A 461 41.42 1.93 25.82
CA ALA A 461 40.48 0.89 25.46
C ALA A 461 40.19 1.00 23.96
N HIS A 462 40.76 0.11 23.16
CA HIS A 462 40.49 0.06 21.74
C HIS A 462 39.50 -1.05 21.41
N ASP A 463 38.42 -0.71 20.71
CA ASP A 463 37.41 -1.69 20.31
C ASP A 463 37.95 -2.64 19.22
N GLY A 464 37.67 -3.94 19.39
CA GLY A 464 38.06 -5.00 18.45
C GLY A 464 39.50 -5.52 18.61
N TYR A 465 40.29 -4.95 19.53
CA TYR A 465 41.66 -5.38 19.77
C TYR A 465 41.70 -6.74 20.48
N VAL A 466 42.73 -7.54 20.15
CA VAL A 466 42.90 -8.87 20.73
C VAL A 466 44.19 -8.91 21.54
N TYR A 467 44.08 -9.40 22.78
CA TYR A 467 45.19 -9.47 23.73
C TYR A 467 45.65 -10.91 23.92
N TYR A 468 46.96 -11.11 23.89
CA TYR A 468 47.62 -12.39 24.15
C TYR A 468 48.71 -12.23 25.20
N ARG A 469 48.93 -13.30 25.96
CA ARG A 469 50.06 -13.45 26.86
C ARG A 469 50.90 -14.64 26.40
N ALA A 470 52.15 -14.36 26.12
CA ALA A 470 53.17 -15.33 25.81
C ALA A 470 54.16 -15.46 26.98
N MET A 471 54.66 -16.66 27.23
CA MET A 471 55.73 -16.88 28.21
C MET A 471 56.96 -17.41 27.48
N LEU A 472 58.05 -16.64 27.52
CA LEU A 472 59.34 -17.05 26.97
C LEU A 472 60.23 -17.56 28.11
N TYR A 473 60.85 -18.71 27.90
CA TYR A 473 61.73 -19.36 28.85
C TYR A 473 63.13 -19.54 28.24
N HIS A 474 64.12 -19.17 29.04
CA HIS A 474 65.52 -19.52 28.86
C HIS A 474 66.05 -20.10 30.17
N ASP A 475 67.14 -20.87 30.13
CA ASP A 475 67.74 -21.54 31.31
C ASP A 475 68.03 -20.59 32.49
N ALA A 476 68.11 -19.27 32.25
CA ALA A 476 68.40 -18.23 33.23
C ALA A 476 67.17 -17.41 33.70
N GLY A 477 65.97 -17.56 33.11
CA GLY A 477 64.81 -16.74 33.48
C GLY A 477 63.56 -16.93 32.62
N ARG A 478 62.41 -16.50 33.16
CA ARG A 478 61.11 -16.49 32.47
C ARG A 478 60.62 -15.06 32.28
N VAL A 479 60.21 -14.72 31.05
CA VAL A 479 59.69 -13.40 30.70
C VAL A 479 58.25 -13.55 30.21
N ALA A 480 57.34 -12.78 30.80
CA ALA A 480 55.97 -12.65 30.34
C ALA A 480 55.90 -11.55 29.28
N VAL A 481 55.36 -11.88 28.11
CA VAL A 481 55.23 -10.97 26.98
C VAL A 481 53.74 -10.77 26.69
N TRP A 482 53.27 -9.55 26.80
CA TRP A 482 51.90 -9.16 26.51
C TRP A 482 51.83 -8.58 25.10
N VAL A 483 50.93 -9.09 24.28
CA VAL A 483 50.79 -8.71 22.87
C VAL A 483 49.38 -8.16 22.64
N GLU A 484 49.30 -6.94 22.14
CA GLU A 484 48.09 -6.28 21.69
C GLU A 484 48.08 -6.24 20.16
N ILE A 485 47.07 -6.86 19.55
CA ILE A 485 46.92 -6.94 18.09
C ILE A 485 45.72 -6.10 17.67
N SER A 486 45.98 -5.06 16.88
CA SER A 486 44.94 -4.26 16.24
C SER A 486 44.23 -5.05 15.14
N PRO A 487 42.91 -4.87 14.94
CA PRO A 487 42.20 -5.34 13.75
C PRO A 487 42.87 -4.91 12.44
N ALA A 488 43.59 -3.77 12.43
CA ALA A 488 44.24 -3.21 11.26
C ALA A 488 45.57 -3.88 10.87
N TYR A 489 45.93 -5.00 11.50
CA TYR A 489 47.11 -5.80 11.13
C TYR A 489 47.11 -6.16 9.62
N PRO A 490 48.24 -6.02 8.91
CA PRO A 490 49.59 -5.69 9.38
C PRO A 490 49.94 -4.19 9.28
N LYS A 491 48.98 -3.34 8.87
CA LYS A 491 49.21 -1.90 8.69
C LYS A 491 49.54 -1.21 10.02
N GLU A 492 48.83 -1.60 11.07
CA GLU A 492 49.19 -1.25 12.45
C GLU A 492 49.97 -2.42 13.05
N ALA A 493 51.18 -2.12 13.54
CA ALA A 493 52.05 -3.11 14.16
C ALA A 493 51.46 -3.60 15.50
N PRO A 494 51.58 -4.89 15.83
CA PRO A 494 51.28 -5.38 17.17
C PRO A 494 52.14 -4.67 18.21
N ARG A 495 51.52 -4.30 19.33
CA ARG A 495 52.20 -3.67 20.45
C ARG A 495 52.57 -4.73 21.48
N ILE A 496 53.84 -4.79 21.85
CA ILE A 496 54.39 -5.81 22.74
C ILE A 496 54.95 -5.17 24.01
N VAL A 497 54.62 -5.72 25.17
CA VAL A 497 55.10 -5.25 26.47
C VAL A 497 55.66 -6.43 27.27
N CYS A 498 56.93 -6.34 27.67
CA CYS A 498 57.62 -7.37 28.42
C CYS A 498 57.60 -7.08 29.92
N GLN A 499 57.32 -8.12 30.72
CA GLN A 499 57.26 -8.06 32.17
C GLN A 499 57.94 -9.29 32.79
N ASN A 500 58.61 -9.12 33.92
CA ASN A 500 59.11 -10.24 34.70
C ASN A 500 57.98 -10.90 35.50
N GLU A 501 58.01 -12.23 35.55
CA GLU A 501 57.15 -12.99 36.44
C GLU A 501 57.63 -12.79 37.90
N LYS A 502 56.73 -12.37 38.78
CA LYS A 502 57.06 -12.02 40.18
C LYS A 502 57.69 -13.24 40.86
N GLU A 503 58.86 -13.02 41.47
CA GLU A 503 59.69 -13.99 42.22
C GLU A 503 60.71 -14.86 41.45
N SER A 504 61.42 -14.29 40.47
CA SER A 504 62.75 -14.84 40.14
C SER A 504 63.81 -13.74 40.02
N ALA A 505 64.87 -13.87 40.81
CA ALA A 505 65.97 -12.91 40.93
C ALA A 505 67.01 -13.03 39.81
N ALA A 506 66.59 -13.28 38.58
CA ALA A 506 67.51 -13.43 37.46
C ALA A 506 67.02 -12.64 36.23
N LEU A 507 67.98 -12.02 35.55
CA LEU A 507 67.90 -11.29 34.27
C LEU A 507 66.69 -11.69 33.40
N PRO A 508 66.01 -10.72 32.74
CA PRO A 508 66.44 -9.34 32.45
C PRO A 508 66.04 -8.30 33.52
N THR A 509 66.81 -7.22 33.65
CA THR A 509 66.47 -6.06 34.50
C THR A 509 65.30 -5.27 33.90
N ALA A 510 64.51 -4.56 34.73
CA ALA A 510 63.40 -3.73 34.25
C ALA A 510 63.77 -2.70 33.16
N ALA A 511 65.00 -2.17 33.16
CA ALA A 511 65.49 -1.29 32.10
C ALA A 511 65.71 -2.04 30.77
N GLN A 512 66.25 -3.25 30.83
CA GLN A 512 66.48 -4.09 29.64
C GLN A 512 65.18 -4.57 29.02
N LEU A 513 64.15 -4.86 29.83
CA LEU A 513 62.81 -5.17 29.32
C LEU A 513 62.21 -3.99 28.54
N LYS A 514 62.38 -2.77 29.05
CA LYS A 514 61.94 -1.56 28.33
C LYS A 514 62.71 -1.35 27.03
N ASP A 515 64.03 -1.58 27.02
CA ASP A 515 64.83 -1.48 25.81
C ASP A 515 64.41 -2.54 24.77
N MET A 516 64.06 -3.75 25.22
CA MET A 516 63.49 -4.81 24.37
C MET A 516 62.13 -4.41 23.79
N ASP A 517 61.27 -3.81 24.61
CA ASP A 517 59.97 -3.28 24.17
C ASP A 517 60.15 -2.19 23.10
N VAL A 518 61.11 -1.27 23.30
CA VAL A 518 61.41 -0.21 22.33
C VAL A 518 61.96 -0.81 21.03
N GLU A 519 62.88 -1.78 21.11
CA GLU A 519 63.49 -2.40 19.93
C GLU A 519 62.45 -3.08 19.03
N VAL A 520 61.43 -3.68 19.62
CA VAL A 520 60.42 -4.50 18.91
C VAL A 520 59.22 -3.68 18.45
N ASN A 521 58.86 -2.63 19.20
CA ASN A 521 57.74 -1.76 18.86
C ASN A 521 58.16 -0.59 17.95
N ALA A 522 59.22 0.13 18.29
CA ALA A 522 59.63 1.33 17.53
C ALA A 522 60.24 0.98 16.17
N PHE A 523 60.92 -0.16 16.08
CA PHE A 523 61.57 -0.64 14.85
C PHE A 523 60.85 -1.85 14.23
N ALA A 524 59.56 -1.99 14.50
CA ALA A 524 58.73 -3.07 13.94
C ALA A 524 58.81 -3.12 12.40
N MET A 525 58.88 -1.96 11.75
CA MET A 525 58.94 -1.85 10.28
C MET A 525 60.27 -2.33 9.68
N ASP A 526 61.37 -2.32 10.44
CA ASP A 526 62.67 -2.82 9.97
C ASP A 526 62.69 -4.36 9.86
N LEU A 527 61.77 -5.04 10.55
CA LEU A 527 61.69 -6.50 10.61
C LEU A 527 60.99 -7.10 9.38
N VAL A 528 60.48 -6.26 8.48
CA VAL A 528 59.52 -6.65 7.47
C VAL A 528 59.74 -5.89 6.16
N THR A 529 59.54 -6.59 5.05
CA THR A 529 59.46 -6.05 3.68
C THR A 529 58.02 -6.10 3.20
N ASP A 530 57.68 -5.40 2.11
CA ASP A 530 56.29 -5.35 1.58
C ASP A 530 55.66 -6.75 1.41
N ASP A 531 56.44 -7.73 0.94
CA ASP A 531 55.98 -9.12 0.76
C ASP A 531 55.84 -9.90 2.08
N THR A 532 56.53 -9.47 3.13
CA THR A 532 56.53 -10.13 4.45
C THR A 532 55.67 -9.40 5.49
N ALA A 533 54.91 -8.37 5.09
CA ALA A 533 54.00 -7.57 5.92
C ALA A 533 53.16 -8.44 6.88
N GLY A 534 52.59 -9.55 6.38
CA GLY A 534 51.78 -10.47 7.17
C GLY A 534 52.52 -11.29 8.23
N TRP A 535 53.86 -11.27 8.26
CA TRP A 535 54.74 -12.02 9.18
C TRP A 535 55.35 -11.15 10.29
N LEU A 536 54.87 -9.92 10.45
CA LEU A 536 55.37 -8.98 11.44
C LEU A 536 55.34 -9.54 12.87
N LEU A 537 54.23 -10.16 13.30
CA LEU A 537 54.11 -10.68 14.67
C LEU A 537 55.15 -11.77 14.99
N PRO A 538 55.30 -12.85 14.19
CA PRO A 538 56.36 -13.83 14.42
C PRO A 538 57.78 -13.24 14.36
N HIS A 539 58.04 -12.27 13.48
CA HIS A 539 59.35 -11.62 13.39
C HIS A 539 59.66 -10.79 14.66
N GLN A 540 58.66 -10.09 15.20
CA GLN A 540 58.78 -9.39 16.49
C GLN A 540 59.07 -10.36 17.64
N LEU A 541 58.36 -11.50 17.71
CA LEU A 541 58.62 -12.52 18.73
C LEU A 541 60.00 -13.18 18.56
N ARG A 542 60.46 -13.38 17.31
CA ARG A 542 61.81 -13.89 17.03
C ARG A 542 62.89 -12.88 17.42
N LYS A 543 62.65 -11.58 17.22
CA LYS A 543 63.54 -10.51 17.69
C LYS A 543 63.66 -10.55 19.21
N LEU A 544 62.54 -10.71 19.92
CA LEU A 544 62.52 -10.85 21.37
C LEU A 544 63.29 -12.06 21.87
N GLN A 545 63.17 -13.21 21.19
CA GLN A 545 64.00 -14.39 21.47
C GLN A 545 65.49 -14.08 21.38
N MET A 546 65.92 -13.43 20.29
CA MET A 546 67.32 -13.04 20.11
C MET A 546 67.79 -12.02 21.15
N CYS A 547 66.96 -11.01 21.47
CA CYS A 547 67.27 -10.03 22.51
C CYS A 547 67.46 -10.72 23.87
N LEU A 548 66.58 -11.65 24.23
CA LEU A 548 66.66 -12.40 25.48
C LEU A 548 67.91 -13.31 25.51
N ASP A 549 68.26 -13.95 24.40
CA ASP A 549 69.51 -14.73 24.27
C ASP A 549 70.75 -13.84 24.40
N THR A 550 70.75 -12.63 23.83
CA THR A 550 71.87 -11.68 23.98
C THR A 550 72.05 -11.19 25.42
N VAL A 551 70.96 -10.89 26.14
CA VAL A 551 71.02 -10.47 27.54
C VAL A 551 71.57 -11.60 28.42
N ASN A 552 71.18 -12.85 28.13
CA ASN A 552 71.64 -14.02 28.87
C ASN A 552 73.10 -14.38 28.57
N THR A 553 73.56 -14.25 27.32
CA THR A 553 74.97 -14.50 26.96
C THR A 553 75.93 -13.44 27.51
N LEU A 554 75.47 -12.21 27.73
CA LEU A 554 76.27 -11.12 28.32
C LEU A 554 76.48 -11.27 29.84
N GLY A 555 75.65 -12.04 30.54
CA GLY A 555 75.78 -12.35 31.98
C GLY A 555 75.64 -11.13 32.92
N THR A 556 75.56 -11.39 34.24
CA THR A 556 75.30 -10.38 35.28
C THR A 556 76.35 -9.25 35.37
N ALA A 557 77.58 -9.47 34.90
CA ALA A 557 78.70 -8.55 35.07
C ALA A 557 78.80 -7.43 33.99
N LYS A 558 78.16 -7.59 32.83
CA LYS A 558 78.14 -6.58 31.74
C LYS A 558 76.72 -6.19 31.29
N ALA A 559 75.70 -6.83 31.85
CA ALA A 559 74.29 -6.60 31.54
C ALA A 559 73.82 -5.17 31.85
N SER A 560 74.33 -4.52 32.90
CA SER A 560 73.87 -3.18 33.31
C SER A 560 74.30 -2.03 32.39
N GLU A 561 75.27 -2.23 31.49
CA GLU A 561 75.77 -1.21 30.55
C GLU A 561 75.26 -1.40 29.11
N TYR A 562 74.58 -2.52 28.84
CA TYR A 562 74.10 -2.87 27.52
C TYR A 562 72.74 -2.25 27.25
N ALA A 563 72.72 -1.28 26.33
CA ALA A 563 71.50 -0.74 25.74
C ALA A 563 71.37 -1.31 24.32
N PHE A 564 70.22 -1.87 24.00
CA PHE A 564 69.89 -2.25 22.63
C PHE A 564 69.95 -0.98 21.75
N GLY A 565 70.75 -1.00 20.69
CA GLY A 565 70.95 0.16 19.79
C GLY A 565 72.33 0.83 19.81
N LYS A 566 73.25 0.50 20.75
CA LYS A 566 74.64 1.03 20.72
C LYS A 566 75.48 0.55 19.53
N LYS A 567 74.99 -0.41 18.73
CA LYS A 567 75.62 -0.98 17.53
C LYS A 567 74.64 -1.10 16.36
N ARG A 568 73.67 -0.18 16.24
CA ARG A 568 72.93 -0.02 14.99
C ARG A 568 73.72 0.83 14.01
#